data_AF-A0A925SFP2-F1
#
_entry.id   AF-A0A925SFP2-F1
#
_cell.length_a   1.000
_cell.length_b   1.000
_cell.length_c   1.000
_cell.angle_alpha   90.00
_cell.angle_beta   90.00
_cell.angle_gamma   90.00
#
_symmetry.space_group_name_H-M   'P 1'
#
loop_
_entity.id
_entity.type
_entity.pdbx_description
1 polymer ?
#
loop_
_entity_poly.entity_id
_entity_poly.type
_entity_poly.pdbx_seq_one_letter_code
_entity_poly.pdbx_strand_id
1 'polypeptide(L)' 'GKIGYVVEPDSEKIADVLVDFYENNRMAEFEANVVDEKKKFSWSNMVNSFLYLYKTMKSTK' A
#
# COMPACT_ATOMS: atom_id res chain seq x y z
N GLY A 1 -7.01 4.75 5.28
CA GLY A 1 -5.77 4.57 4.51
C GLY A 1 -6.12 4.45 3.03
N LYS A 2 -5.13 4.45 2.13
CA LYS A 2 -5.40 4.51 0.68
C LYS A 2 -6.02 3.22 0.11
N ILE A 3 -5.72 2.07 0.72
CA ILE A 3 -6.18 0.74 0.27
C ILE A 3 -7.01 0.01 1.34
N GLY A 4 -7.39 0.70 2.41
CA GLY A 4 -7.99 0.08 3.58
C GLY A 4 -7.89 0.95 4.84
N TYR A 5 -8.44 0.44 5.94
CA TYR A 5 -8.41 1.09 7.24
C TYR A 5 -7.31 0.49 8.11
N VAL A 6 -6.73 1.34 8.96
CA VAL A 6 -5.89 0.92 10.08
C VAL A 6 -6.58 1.47 11.30
N VAL A 7 -6.99 0.58 12.20
CA VAL A 7 -7.70 0.91 13.43
C VAL A 7 -7.06 0.19 14.59
N GLU A 8 -7.25 0.74 15.79
CA GLU A 8 -6.91 0.05 17.03
C GLU A 8 -7.65 -1.30 17.11
N PRO A 9 -7.08 -2.32 17.78
CA PRO A 9 -7.68 -3.65 17.92
C PRO A 9 -8.84 -3.63 18.93
N ASP A 10 -9.86 -2.84 18.61
CA ASP A 10 -11.05 -2.59 19.40
C ASP A 10 -12.29 -2.93 18.57
N SER A 11 -13.26 -3.59 19.19
CA SER A 11 -14.44 -4.11 18.47
C SER A 11 -15.33 -3.01 17.91
N GLU A 12 -15.47 -1.88 18.61
CA GLU A 12 -16.29 -0.75 18.12
C GLU A 12 -15.59 -0.08 16.95
N LYS A 13 -14.27 0.16 17.05
CA LYS A 13 -13.49 0.75 15.95
C LYS A 13 -13.49 -0.09 14.69
N ILE A 14 -13.46 -1.41 14.83
CA ILE A 14 -13.59 -2.32 13.68
C ILE A 14 -15.00 -2.23 13.07
N ALA A 15 -16.05 -2.20 13.90
CA ALA A 15 -17.42 -2.08 13.42
C ALA A 15 -17.66 -0.76 12.67
N ASP A 16 -17.18 0.36 13.21
CA ASP A 16 -17.32 1.69 12.59
C ASP A 16 -16.76 1.73 11.17
N VAL A 17 -15.55 1.17 10.94
CA VAL A 17 -14.92 1.19 9.61
C VAL A 17 -15.55 0.19 8.64
N LEU A 18 -16.17 -0.89 9.13
CA LEU A 18 -16.96 -1.79 8.29
C LEU A 18 -18.23 -1.09 7.80
N VAL A 19 -18.90 -0.33 8.66
CA VAL A 19 -20.06 0.49 8.27
C VAL A 19 -19.64 1.56 7.24
N ASP A 20 -18.58 2.33 7.51
CA ASP A 20 -18.08 3.34 6.56
C ASP A 20 -17.75 2.72 5.19
N PHE A 21 -17.14 1.52 5.16
CA PHE A 21 -16.78 0.84 3.93
C PHE A 21 -17.98 0.62 2.99
N TYR A 22 -19.10 0.13 3.54
CA TYR A 22 -20.30 -0.15 2.76
C TYR A 22 -21.14 1.10 2.49
N GLU A 23 -21.38 1.94 3.50
CA GLU A 23 -22.21 3.14 3.34
C GLU A 23 -21.61 4.13 2.34
N ASN A 24 -20.28 4.22 2.27
CA ASN A 24 -19.60 5.13 1.38
C ASN A 24 -19.06 4.45 0.11
N ASN A 25 -19.45 3.22 -0.19
CA ASN A 25 -19.09 2.49 -1.40
C ASN A 25 -17.57 2.46 -1.68
N ARG A 26 -16.76 2.26 -0.62
CA ARG A 26 -15.29 2.40 -0.66
C ARG A 26 -14.58 1.30 -1.46
N MET A 27 -15.30 0.24 -1.81
CA MET A 27 -14.77 -0.91 -2.56
C MET A 27 -14.07 -0.50 -3.86
N ALA A 28 -14.74 0.25 -4.73
CA ALA A 28 -14.18 0.62 -6.04
C ALA A 28 -12.90 1.46 -5.91
N GLU A 29 -12.88 2.39 -4.94
CA GLU A 29 -11.69 3.19 -4.63
C GLU A 29 -10.54 2.31 -4.14
N PHE A 30 -10.80 1.44 -3.16
CA PHE A 30 -9.75 0.59 -2.59
C PHE A 30 -9.22 -0.41 -3.61
N GLU A 31 -10.06 -1.01 -4.44
CA GLU A 31 -9.63 -1.92 -5.50
C GLU A 31 -8.70 -1.24 -6.50
N ALA A 32 -9.08 -0.06 -7.00
CA ALA A 32 -8.24 0.73 -7.91
C ALA A 32 -6.89 1.06 -7.25
N ASN A 33 -6.94 1.51 -5.99
CA ASN A 33 -5.74 1.85 -5.24
C ASN A 33 -4.86 0.62 -4.97
N VAL A 34 -5.41 -0.56 -4.70
CA VAL A 34 -4.64 -1.81 -4.50
C VAL A 34 -3.88 -2.19 -5.78
N VAL A 35 -4.52 -2.06 -6.94
CA VAL A 35 -3.88 -2.32 -8.24
C VAL A 35 -2.69 -1.40 -8.49
N ASP A 36 -2.76 -0.15 -8.02
CA ASP A 36 -1.65 0.79 -8.13
C ASP A 36 -0.57 0.57 -7.07
N GLU A 37 -0.96 0.36 -5.81
CA GLU A 37 -0.03 0.16 -4.70
C GLU A 37 0.82 -1.10 -4.88
N LYS A 38 0.24 -2.21 -5.42
CA LYS A 38 1.02 -3.43 -5.67
C LYS A 38 2.16 -3.24 -6.67
N LYS A 39 2.09 -2.23 -7.56
CA LYS A 39 3.17 -1.93 -8.52
C LYS A 39 4.48 -1.58 -7.80
N LYS A 40 4.41 -0.99 -6.60
CA LYS A 40 5.58 -0.69 -5.76
C LYS A 40 6.42 -1.94 -5.49
N PHE A 41 5.76 -3.07 -5.30
CA PHE A 41 6.38 -4.37 -5.01
C PHE A 41 6.67 -5.21 -6.26
N SER A 42 6.68 -4.60 -7.44
CA SER A 42 7.04 -5.31 -8.68
C SER A 42 8.51 -5.74 -8.70
N TRP A 43 8.78 -6.86 -9.38
CA TRP A 43 10.15 -7.33 -9.64
C TRP A 43 11.03 -6.26 -10.29
N SER A 44 10.47 -5.48 -11.22
CA SER A 44 11.18 -4.37 -11.87
C SER A 44 11.65 -3.33 -10.86
N ASN A 45 10.79 -2.92 -9.93
CA ASN A 45 11.16 -1.97 -8.87
C ASN A 45 12.21 -2.55 -7.91
N MET A 46 12.10 -3.83 -7.57
CA MET A 46 13.09 -4.52 -6.75
C MET A 46 14.46 -4.54 -7.42
N VAL A 47 14.54 -4.96 -8.69
CA VAL A 47 15.80 -4.99 -9.46
C VAL A 47 16.38 -3.58 -9.60
N ASN A 48 15.55 -2.58 -9.91
CA ASN A 48 15.98 -1.18 -9.99
C ASN A 48 16.57 -0.69 -8.67
N SER A 49 15.99 -1.10 -7.54
CA SER A 49 16.49 -0.75 -6.20
C SER A 49 17.86 -1.39 -5.94
N PHE A 50 18.07 -2.65 -6.32
CA PHE A 50 19.38 -3.30 -6.20
C PHE A 50 20.44 -2.67 -7.11
N LEU A 51 20.09 -2.36 -8.36
CA LEU A 51 21.00 -1.69 -9.28
C LEU A 51 21.36 -0.28 -8.80
N TYR A 52 20.39 0.44 -8.25
CA TYR A 52 20.63 1.74 -7.62
C TYR A 52 21.63 1.62 -6.47
N LEU A 53 21.40 0.71 -5.53
CA LEU A 53 22.33 0.47 -4.41
C LEU A 53 23.73 0.09 -4.89
N TYR A 54 23.83 -0.79 -5.90
CA TYR A 54 25.11 -1.17 -6.49
C TYR A 54 25.88 0.03 -7.07
N LYS A 55 25.20 0.88 -7.83
CA LYS A 55 25.80 2.11 -8.40
C LYS A 55 26.26 3.06 -7.32
N THR A 56 25.44 3.29 -6.29
CA THR A 56 25.77 4.16 -5.16
C THR A 56 27.02 3.65 -4.43
N MET A 57 27.11 2.35 -4.14
CA MET A 57 28.29 1.78 -3.50
C MET A 57 29.57 1.88 -4.36
N LYS A 58 29.45 1.80 -5.68
CA LYS A 58 30.59 1.94 -6.61
C LYS A 58 31.07 3.38 -6.77
N SER A 59 30.17 4.36 -6.73
CA SER A 59 30.50 5.78 -6.91
C SER A 59 31.09 6.45 -5.67
N THR A 60 30.97 5.83 -4.50
CA THR A 60 31.55 6.31 -3.23
C THR A 60 33.01 5.86 -3.04
N LYS A 61 33.59 5.15 -4.03
CA LYS A 61 35.02 4.85 -4.14
C LYS A 61 35.64 5.73 -5.22
#